data_AF-A0AAD8U7M2-F1
#
_entry.id   AF-A0AAD8U7M2-F1
#
_cell.length_a   1.000
_cell.length_b   1.000
_cell.length_c   1.000
_cell.angle_alpha   90.00
_cell.angle_beta   90.00
_cell.angle_gamma   90.00
#
_symmetry.space_group_name_H-M   'P 1'
#
loop_
_entity.id
_entity.type
_entity.pdbx_description
1 polymer ?
#
loop_
_entity_poly.entity_id
_entity_poly.type
_entity_poly.pdbx_seq_one_letter_code
_entity_poly.pdbx_strand_id
1 'polypeptide(L)'
;NYVIVQITPIGIQDLGWKFWIVFTVLNAAFLPVIYLFYPETANRTLEDLDEYYRNDPPLIVIGDKDAIASKRPKKYVDRQEAHVQR
;
A
#
# COMPACT_ATOMS: atom_id res chain seq x y z
N ASN A 1 11.67 -10.42 9.50
CA ASN A 1 11.03 -11.10 10.65
C ASN A 1 11.99 -11.32 11.85
N TYR A 2 13.04 -10.51 12.03
CA TYR A 2 13.99 -10.70 13.13
C TYR A 2 13.69 -9.80 14.34
N VAL A 3 13.37 -8.54 14.04
CA VAL A 3 13.14 -7.49 15.05
C VAL A 3 11.95 -7.84 15.95
N ILE A 4 10.78 -8.19 15.41
CA ILE A 4 9.58 -8.52 16.19
C ILE A 4 9.81 -9.68 17.17
N VAL A 5 10.57 -10.70 16.79
CA VAL A 5 10.85 -11.87 17.64
C VAL A 5 11.68 -11.50 18.87
N GLN A 6 12.56 -10.50 18.76
CA GLN A 6 13.40 -10.06 19.88
C GLN A 6 12.65 -9.12 20.84
N ILE A 7 11.80 -8.23 20.34
CA ILE A 7 11.13 -7.24 21.20
C ILE A 7 9.92 -7.83 21.94
N THR A 8 9.19 -8.75 21.30
CA THR A 8 7.95 -9.34 21.84
C THR A 8 8.12 -10.04 23.21
N PRO A 9 9.13 -10.91 23.45
CA PRO A 9 9.27 -11.57 24.75
C PRO A 9 9.58 -10.58 25.89
N ILE A 10 10.41 -9.56 25.62
CA ILE A 10 10.75 -8.52 26.59
C ILE A 10 9.51 -7.67 26.91
N GLY A 11 8.73 -7.31 25.88
CA GLY A 11 7.49 -6.56 26.04
C GLY A 11 6.41 -7.31 26.82
N ILE A 12 6.26 -8.62 26.62
CA ILE A 12 5.28 -9.43 27.35
C ILE A 12 5.72 -9.65 28.81
N GLN A 13 7.01 -9.82 29.08
CA GLN A 13 7.52 -10.02 30.44
C GLN A 13 7.32 -8.78 31.32
N ASP A 14 7.53 -7.57 30.78
CA ASP A 14 7.49 -6.33 31.55
C ASP A 14 6.08 -5.68 31.58
N LEU A 15 5.36 -5.71 30.45
CA LEU A 15 4.04 -5.08 30.32
C LEU A 15 2.86 -6.04 30.40
N GLY A 16 3.08 -7.35 30.25
CA GLY A 16 2.03 -8.37 30.26
C GLY A 16 0.93 -8.07 29.25
N TRP A 17 -0.32 -7.95 29.72
CA TRP A 17 -1.49 -7.71 28.87
C TRP A 17 -1.46 -6.33 28.17
N LYS A 18 -0.74 -5.35 28.72
CA LYS A 18 -0.66 -3.99 28.15
C LYS A 18 0.11 -3.95 26.83
N PHE A 19 0.95 -4.95 26.56
CA PHE A 19 1.65 -5.10 25.29
C PHE A 19 0.67 -5.17 24.09
N TRP A 20 -0.51 -5.77 24.29
CA TRP A 20 -1.56 -5.83 23.27
C TRP A 20 -2.13 -4.46 22.90
N ILE A 21 -2.18 -3.52 23.86
CA ILE A 21 -2.59 -2.13 23.57
C ILE A 21 -1.56 -1.47 22.67
N VAL A 22 -0.26 -1.64 22.95
CA VAL A 22 0.82 -1.08 22.12
C VAL A 22 0.74 -1.63 20.69
N PHE A 23 0.53 -2.94 20.54
CA PHE A 23 0.34 -3.55 19.23
C PHE A 23 -0.88 -2.99 18.50
N THR A 24 -1.98 -2.77 19.23
CA THR A 24 -3.22 -2.21 18.67
C THR A 24 -3.02 -0.78 18.19
N VAL A 25 -2.37 0.07 18.99
CA VAL A 25 -2.07 1.47 18.63
C VAL A 25 -1.11 1.53 17.44
N LEU A 26 -0.10 0.67 17.42
CA LEU A 26 0.85 0.60 16.31
C LEU A 26 0.13 0.21 15.00
N ASN A 27 -0.71 -0.82 15.02
CA ASN A 27 -1.52 -1.20 13.85
C ASN A 27 -2.52 -0.10 13.46
N ALA A 28 -3.16 0.54 14.43
CA ALA A 28 -4.09 1.64 14.20
C ALA A 28 -3.40 2.87 13.61
N ALA A 29 -2.11 3.10 13.91
CA ALA A 29 -1.31 4.16 13.31
C ALA A 29 -0.84 3.79 11.90
N PHE A 30 -0.52 2.52 11.64
CA PHE A 30 -0.14 2.05 10.30
C PHE A 30 -1.32 2.01 9.32
N LEU A 31 -2.53 1.70 9.79
CA LEU A 31 -3.73 1.63 8.95
C LEU A 31 -4.00 2.90 8.11
N PRO A 32 -4.04 4.13 8.69
CA PRO A 32 -4.22 5.35 7.91
C PRO A 32 -3.00 5.64 7.04
N VAL A 33 -1.79 5.32 7.48
CA VAL A 33 -0.59 5.53 6.65
C VAL A 33 -0.66 4.69 5.38
N ILE A 34 -1.01 3.41 5.49
CA ILE A 34 -1.17 2.54 4.33
C ILE A 34 -2.34 3.03 3.46
N TYR A 35 -3.48 3.37 4.07
CA TYR A 35 -4.65 3.84 3.33
C TYR A 35 -4.42 5.16 2.55
N LEU A 36 -3.59 6.05 3.08
CA LEU A 36 -3.34 7.36 2.49
C LEU A 36 -2.23 7.36 1.45
N PHE A 37 -1.16 6.61 1.68
CA PHE A 37 0.08 6.72 0.91
C PHE A 37 0.32 5.55 -0.04
N TYR A 38 -0.32 4.39 0.17
CA TYR A 38 -0.11 3.23 -0.69
C TYR A 38 -1.26 3.07 -1.70
N PRO A 39 -1.00 3.30 -3.01
CA PRO A 39 -1.97 2.97 -4.05
C PRO A 39 -2.11 1.46 -4.23
N GLU A 40 -3.26 1.05 -4.75
CA GLU A 40 -3.60 -0.33 -5.04
C GLU A 40 -2.68 -0.86 -6.15
N THR A 41 -1.73 -1.73 -5.76
CA THR A 41 -0.75 -2.29 -6.68
C THR A 41 -1.20 -3.61 -7.32
N ALA A 42 -2.33 -4.19 -6.90
CA ALA A 42 -2.81 -5.44 -7.48
C ALA A 42 -3.24 -5.24 -8.95
N ASN A 43 -2.92 -6.22 -9.80
CA ASN A 43 -3.24 -6.22 -11.25
C ASN A 43 -2.69 -5.01 -12.05
N ARG A 44 -1.62 -4.38 -11.56
CA ARG A 44 -0.87 -3.33 -12.29
C ARG A 44 0.45 -3.88 -12.84
N THR A 45 0.80 -3.49 -14.06
CA THR A 45 2.14 -3.76 -14.59
C THR A 45 3.14 -2.75 -14.03
N LEU A 46 4.42 -3.11 -14.02
CA LEU A 46 5.48 -2.17 -13.61
C LEU A 46 5.50 -0.91 -14.49
N GLU A 47 5.16 -1.05 -15.77
CA GLU A 47 5.02 0.05 -16.73
C GLU A 47 3.87 1.00 -16.36
N ASP A 48 2.73 0.46 -15.92
CA ASP A 48 1.57 1.26 -15.50
C ASP A 48 1.89 2.07 -14.23
N LEU A 49 2.66 1.52 -13.28
CA LEU A 49 3.10 2.21 -12.06
C LEU A 49 4.13 3.30 -12.36
N ASP A 50 5.12 2.99 -13.19
CA ASP A 50 6.17 3.95 -13.56
C ASP A 50 5.57 5.17 -14.29
N GLU A 51 4.62 4.93 -15.20
CA GLU A 51 3.86 6.00 -15.84
C GLU A 51 2.99 6.79 -14.85
N TYR A 52 2.32 6.10 -13.91
CA TYR A 52 1.53 6.78 -12.88
C TYR A 52 2.38 7.76 -12.05
N TYR A 53 3.59 7.37 -11.64
CA TYR A 53 4.49 8.25 -10.89
C TYR A 53 5.13 9.35 -11.75
N ARG A 54 5.28 9.16 -13.07
CA ARG A 54 5.75 10.22 -13.99
C ARG A 54 4.76 11.37 -14.16
N ASN A 55 3.47 11.13 -13.89
CA ASN A 55 2.40 12.12 -14.06
C ASN A 55 2.14 12.96 -12.79
N ASP A 56 3.10 13.01 -11.84
CA ASP A 56 3.03 13.75 -10.57
C ASP A 56 1.71 13.52 -9.79
N PRO A 57 1.40 12.27 -9.40
CA PRO A 57 0.19 11.97 -8.67
C PRO A 57 0.24 12.61 -7.27
N PRO A 58 -0.91 12.99 -6.70
CA PRO A 58 -0.95 13.54 -5.35
C PRO A 58 -0.42 12.53 -4.33
N LEU A 59 0.33 13.01 -3.33
CA LEU A 59 0.86 12.18 -2.24
C LEU A 59 -0.25 11.47 -1.43
N ILE A 60 -1.48 12.00 -1.46
CA ILE A 60 -2.65 11.40 -0.83
C ILE A 60 -3.47 10.70 -1.90
N VAL A 61 -3.54 9.37 -1.81
CA VAL A 61 -4.12 8.49 -2.83
C VAL A 61 -5.66 8.52 -2.84
N ILE A 62 -6.33 8.97 -1.76
CA ILE A 62 -7.81 8.92 -1.61
C ILE A 62 -8.56 9.60 -2.76
N GLY A 63 -7.98 10.64 -3.37
CA GLY A 63 -8.64 11.41 -4.43
C GLY A 63 -8.65 10.73 -5.80
N ASP A 64 -7.80 9.73 -6.01
CA ASP A 64 -7.59 9.14 -7.33
C ASP A 64 -8.29 7.77 -7.42
N LYS A 65 -9.42 7.73 -8.14
CA LYS A 65 -10.16 6.48 -8.39
C LYS A 65 -9.35 5.46 -9.17
N ASP A 66 -8.44 5.90 -10.04
CA ASP A 66 -7.57 4.99 -10.76
C ASP A 66 -6.52 4.40 -9.81
N ALA A 67 -6.07 5.11 -8.78
CA ALA A 67 -5.10 4.59 -7.82
C ALA A 67 -5.69 3.64 -6.75
N ILE A 68 -7.02 3.65 -6.54
CA ILE A 68 -7.71 2.83 -5.53
C ILE A 68 -8.39 1.60 -6.14
N ALA A 69 -8.64 1.61 -7.46
CA ALA A 69 -9.35 0.51 -8.12
C ALA A 69 -8.49 -0.75 -8.25
N SER A 70 -8.97 -1.85 -7.68
CA SER A 70 -8.38 -3.20 -7.82
C SER A 70 -8.41 -3.76 -9.25
N LYS A 71 -9.33 -3.26 -10.09
CA LYS A 71 -9.37 -3.61 -11.52
C LYS A 71 -8.43 -2.70 -12.30
N ARG A 72 -7.65 -3.30 -13.20
CA ARG A 72 -6.85 -2.55 -14.18
C ARG A 72 -7.78 -1.63 -14.99
N PRO A 73 -7.59 -0.30 -14.97
CA PRO A 73 -8.39 0.64 -15.73
C PRO A 73 -8.24 0.39 -17.22
N LYS A 74 -9.35 0.44 -17.95
CA LYS A 74 -9.38 0.18 -19.40
C LYS A 74 -8.38 1.02 -20.18
N LYS A 75 -8.11 2.26 -19.74
CA LYS A 75 -7.10 3.16 -20.31
C LYS A 75 -5.72 2.51 -20.51
N TYR A 76 -5.29 1.63 -19.60
CA TYR A 76 -4.01 0.94 -19.69
C TYR A 76 -4.07 -0.30 -20.60
N VAL A 77 -5.22 -0.97 -20.63
CA VAL A 77 -5.47 -2.15 -21.48
C VAL A 77 -5.56 -1.74 -22.96
N ASP A 78 -6.41 -0.77 -23.28
CA ASP A 78 -6.65 -0.29 -24.65
C ASP A 78 -5.35 0.26 -25.28
N ARG A 79 -4.48 0.86 -24.47
CA ARG A 79 -3.17 1.37 -24.92
C ARG A 79 -2.19 0.22 -25.19
N GLN A 80 -2.15 -0.81 -24.35
CA GLN A 80 -1.29 -1.96 -24.58
C GLN A 80 -1.67 -2.67 -25.88
N GLU A 81 -2.97 -2.79 -26.17
CA GLU A 81 -3.46 -3.31 -27.44
C GLU A 81 -3.04 -2.43 -28.64
N ALA A 82 -3.06 -1.10 -28.48
CA ALA A 82 -2.57 -0.17 -29.50
C ALA A 82 -1.07 -0.25 -29.76
N HIS A 83 -0.25 -0.61 -28.75
CA HIS A 83 1.19 -0.83 -28.91
C HIS A 83 1.52 -2.18 -29.56
N VAL A 84 0.71 -3.22 -29.31
CA VAL A 84 0.91 -4.58 -29.88
C VAL A 84 0.49 -4.65 -31.35
N GLN A 85 -0.47 -3.82 -31.78
CA GLN A 85 -0.93 -3.72 -33.17
C GLN A 85 0.03 -2.97 -34.10
N ARG A 86 1.14 -2.40 -33.59
CA ARG A 86 2.03 -1.51 -34.33
C ARG A 86 3.36 -2.15 -34.69
#